data_AF-A0A0K0G9C9-F1
#
_entry.id   AF-A0A0K0G9C9-F1
#
_cell.length_a   1.000
_cell.length_b   1.000
_cell.length_c   1.000
_cell.angle_alpha   90.00
_cell.angle_beta   90.00
_cell.angle_gamma   90.00
#
_symmetry.space_group_name_H-M   'P 1'
#
loop_
_entity.id
_entity.type
_entity.pdbx_description
1 polymer ?
#
loop_
_entity_poly.entity_id
_entity_poly.type
_entity_poly.pdbx_seq_one_letter_code
_entity_poly.pdbx_strand_id
1 'polypeptide(L)' 'MSKQINIRLDEIHYKLLEQMVETLEKQGVKTNKTDVIQKALYIFAKESVLDSEIVTKIIDRNYTEFFK' A
#
# COMPACT_ATOMS: atom_id res chain seq x y z
N MET A 1 -2.17 14.83 6.37
CA MET A 1 -3.05 14.01 7.24
C MET A 1 -3.47 12.76 6.48
N SER A 2 -3.55 11.59 7.14
CA SER A 2 -4.07 10.37 6.53
C SER A 2 -5.60 10.42 6.40
N LYS A 3 -6.14 9.84 5.32
CA LYS A 3 -7.59 9.66 5.14
C LYS A 3 -7.97 8.24 5.53
N GLN A 4 -9.00 8.09 6.37
CA GLN A 4 -9.49 6.77 6.78
C GLN A 4 -10.30 6.12 5.65
N ILE A 5 -10.06 4.82 5.42
CA ILE A 5 -10.85 3.98 4.53
C ILE A 5 -11.32 2.74 5.31
N ASN A 6 -12.53 2.27 5.01
CA ASN A 6 -13.06 1.02 5.57
C ASN A 6 -13.09 -0.03 4.46
N ILE A 7 -12.31 -1.10 4.61
CA ILE A 7 -12.26 -2.22 3.68
C ILE A 7 -12.86 -3.45 4.35
N ARG A 8 -13.70 -4.19 3.62
CA ARG A 8 -14.16 -5.52 4.02
C ARG A 8 -13.37 -6.55 3.23
N LEU A 9 -12.71 -7.47 3.93
CA LEU A 9 -12.00 -8.60 3.35
C LEU A 9 -12.76 -9.88 3.71
N ASP A 10 -12.86 -10.81 2.77
CA ASP A 10 -13.25 -12.16 3.11
C ASP A 10 -12.12 -12.89 3.86
N GLU A 11 -12.42 -14.10 4.33
CA GLU A 11 -11.49 -14.89 5.14
C GLU A 11 -10.18 -15.21 4.42
N ILE A 12 -10.23 -15.45 3.10
CA ILE A 12 -9.04 -15.80 2.31
C ILE A 12 -8.11 -14.60 2.21
N HIS A 13 -8.65 -13.45 1.80
CA HIS A 13 -7.87 -12.23 1.67
C HIS A 13 -7.32 -11.74 3.01
N TYR A 14 -8.08 -11.92 4.09
CA TYR A 14 -7.61 -11.60 5.43
C TYR A 14 -6.43 -12.49 5.82
N LYS A 15 -6.52 -13.82 5.67
CA LYS A 15 -5.42 -14.75 5.98
C LYS A 15 -4.17 -14.49 5.16
N LEU A 16 -4.32 -14.16 3.88
CA LEU A 16 -3.20 -13.77 3.02
C LEU A 16 -2.50 -12.52 3.57
N LEU A 17 -3.27 -11.51 3.97
CA LEU A 17 -2.73 -10.29 4.58
C LEU A 17 -1.97 -10.59 5.86
N GLU A 18 -2.50 -11.44 6.73
CA GLU A 18 -1.80 -11.85 7.96
C GLU A 18 -0.48 -12.56 7.67
N GLN A 19 -0.50 -13.53 6.75
CA GLN A 19 0.70 -14.28 6.40
C GLN A 19 1.79 -13.39 5.79
N MET A 20 1.41 -12.40 4.98
CA MET A 20 2.33 -11.40 4.42
C MET A 20 2.99 -10.57 5.53
N VAL A 21 2.21 -10.06 6.49
CA VAL A 21 2.74 -9.29 7.62
C VAL A 21 3.72 -10.14 8.44
N GLU A 22 3.32 -11.35 8.84
CA GLU A 22 4.19 -12.25 9.60
C GLU A 22 5.50 -12.57 8.88
N THR A 23 5.45 -12.75 7.55
CA THR A 23 6.63 -13.09 6.76
C THR A 23 7.61 -11.92 6.73
N LEU A 24 7.09 -10.70 6.56
CA LEU A 24 7.90 -9.48 6.57
C LEU A 24 8.51 -9.22 7.96
N GLU A 25 7.75 -9.45 9.03
CA GLU A 25 8.26 -9.33 10.40
C GLU A 25 9.38 -10.34 10.68
N LYS A 26 9.23 -11.59 10.21
CA LYS A 26 10.29 -12.64 10.30
C LYS A 26 11.55 -12.26 9.53
N GLN A 27 11.43 -11.46 8.46
CA GLN A 27 12.55 -10.91 7.70
C GLN A 27 13.17 -9.66 8.34
N GLY A 28 12.69 -9.25 9.53
CA GLY A 28 13.18 -8.06 10.23
C GLY A 28 12.58 -6.75 9.73
N VAL A 29 11.55 -6.80 8.88
CA VAL A 29 10.87 -5.60 8.38
C VAL A 29 9.81 -5.15 9.38
N LYS A 30 9.98 -3.95 9.96
CA LYS A 30 8.93 -3.32 10.77
C LYS A 30 7.78 -2.90 9.86
N THR A 31 6.65 -3.59 9.95
CA THR A 31 5.47 -3.35 9.10
C THR A 31 4.19 -3.63 9.89
N ASN A 32 3.05 -3.18 9.37
CA ASN A 32 1.73 -3.59 9.83
C ASN A 32 0.80 -3.87 8.63
N LYS A 33 -0.44 -4.29 8.91
CA LYS A 33 -1.47 -4.57 7.88
C LYS A 33 -1.73 -3.37 6.97
N THR A 34 -1.79 -2.15 7.51
CA THR A 34 -1.99 -0.92 6.73
C THR A 34 -0.83 -0.67 5.77
N ASP A 35 0.41 -0.84 6.23
CA ASP A 35 1.60 -0.64 5.39
C ASP A 35 1.62 -1.63 4.21
N VAL A 36 1.25 -2.90 4.47
CA VAL A 36 1.15 -3.94 3.43
C VAL A 36 0.05 -3.61 2.43
N ILE A 37 -1.13 -3.18 2.89
CA ILE A 37 -2.23 -2.77 2.00
C ILE A 37 -1.83 -1.56 1.14
N GLN A 38 -1.17 -0.55 1.71
CA GLN A 38 -0.72 0.62 0.96
C GLN A 38 0.32 0.25 -0.10
N LYS A 39 1.28 -0.63 0.24
CA LYS A 39 2.25 -1.15 -0.74
C LYS A 39 1.57 -1.96 -1.84
N ALA A 40 0.63 -2.83 -1.49
CA ALA A 40 -0.12 -3.63 -2.46
C ALA A 40 -0.94 -2.73 -3.40
N LEU A 41 -1.61 -1.70 -2.88
CA LEU A 41 -2.34 -0.73 -3.69
C LEU A 41 -1.40 -0.01 -4.68
N TYR A 42 -0.22 0.41 -4.22
CA TYR A 42 0.77 1.06 -5.07
C TYR A 42 1.27 0.14 -6.18
N ILE A 43 1.68 -1.09 -5.85
CA ILE A 43 2.18 -2.07 -6.80
C ILE A 43 1.09 -2.39 -7.83
N PHE A 44 -0.13 -2.68 -7.39
CA PHE A 44 -1.24 -2.99 -8.28
C PHE A 44 -1.60 -1.81 -9.20
N ALA A 45 -1.61 -0.59 -8.66
CA ALA A 45 -1.83 0.61 -9.47
C ALA A 45 -0.75 0.76 -10.55
N LYS A 46 0.53 0.62 -10.18
CA LYS A 46 1.66 0.80 -11.11
C LYS A 46 1.80 -0.31 -12.15
N GLU A 47 1.56 -1.56 -11.75
CA GLU A 47 1.88 -2.72 -12.57
C GLU A 47 0.68 -3.24 -13.36
N SER A 48 -0.55 -2.87 -12.99
CA SER A 48 -1.75 -3.50 -13.57
C SER A 48 -2.84 -2.55 -14.05
N VAL A 49 -2.99 -1.35 -13.46
CA VAL A 49 -4.18 -0.52 -13.69
C VAL A 49 -3.87 0.83 -14.31
N LEU A 50 -2.84 1.52 -13.82
CA LEU A 50 -2.50 2.88 -14.22
C LEU A 50 -1.20 2.89 -15.03
N ASP A 51 -1.10 3.86 -15.94
CA ASP A 51 0.16 4.17 -16.59
C ASP A 51 1.18 4.69 -15.55
N SER A 52 2.43 4.29 -15.71
CA SER A 52 3.54 4.76 -14.89
C SER A 52 3.63 6.29 -14.86
N GLU A 53 3.28 7.00 -15.93
CA GLU A 53 3.31 8.47 -15.95
C GLU A 53 2.26 9.08 -15.00
N ILE A 54 1.08 8.46 -14.89
CA ILE A 54 0.01 8.90 -13.98
C ILE A 54 0.43 8.65 -12.53
N VAL A 55 1.01 7.49 -12.25
CA VAL A 55 1.49 7.14 -10.92
C VAL A 55 2.57 8.11 -10.44
N THR A 56 3.56 8.41 -11.29
CA THR A 56 4.62 9.39 -10.98
C THR A 56 4.03 10.78 -10.72
N LYS A 57 3.11 11.26 -11.56
CA LYS A 57 2.45 12.58 -11.35
C LYS A 57 1.71 12.67 -10.02
N ILE A 58 1.04 11.59 -9.58
CA ILE A 58 0.34 11.56 -8.29
C ILE A 58 1.34 11.61 -7.15
N ILE A 59 2.42 10.83 -7.22
CA ILE A 59 3.50 10.86 -6.22
C ILE A 59 4.10 12.27 -6.14
N ASP A 60 4.58 12.80 -7.26
CA ASP A 60 5.31 14.07 -7.30
C ASP A 60 4.48 15.21 -6.71
N ARG A 61 3.18 15.31 -7.03
CA ARG A 61 2.28 16.31 -6.47
C ARG A 61 2.14 16.20 -4.95
N ASN A 62 1.96 14.97 -4.44
CA ASN A 62 1.78 14.76 -3.01
C ASN A 62 3.09 14.92 -2.22
N TYR A 63 4.26 14.69 -2.82
CA TYR A 63 5.55 14.95 -2.17
C TYR A 63 5.98 16.42 -2.27
N THR A 64 5.73 17.12 -3.38
CA THR A 64 6.03 18.56 -3.48
C THR A 64 5.15 19.42 -2.58
N GLU A 65 3.90 19.03 -2.33
CA GLU A 65 3.04 19.69 -1.35
C GLU A 65 3.46 19.45 0.11
N PHE A 66 4.31 18.45 0.39
CA PHE A 66 4.85 18.18 1.73
C PHE A 66 6.08 19.04 2.10
N PHE A 67 6.73 19.67 1.11
CA PHE A 67 7.91 20.53 1.29
C PHE A 67 7.63 22.03 1.04
N LYS A 68 6.36 22.42 0.97
CA LYS A 68 5.89 23.81 1.06
C LYS A 68 5.20 24.03 2.39
#